data_AF-A0A2W7AKU1-F1
#
_entry.id   AF-A0A2W7AKU1-F1
#
_cell.length_a   1.000
_cell.length_b   1.000
_cell.length_c   1.000
_cell.angle_alpha   90.00
_cell.angle_beta   90.00
_cell.angle_gamma   90.00
#
_symmetry.space_group_name_H-M   'P 1'
#
loop_
_entity.id
_entity.type
_entity.pdbx_description
1 polymer ?
#
loop_
_entity_poly.entity_id
_entity_poly.type
_entity_poly.pdbx_seq_one_letter_code
_entity_poly.pdbx_strand_id
1 'polypeptide(L)'
;KTLALAELGPGRGWVLVAAMVWGRWGQVVAIARYPYLRAEGKGALHREHRRSPQDWLLGLGLALALHGLWVWRSPHQLALVGITLLGGLGFSLALGAWLNRRLGGHTGDTYGATVEWTETLLLCLATLA
;
A
#
# COMPACT_ATOMS: atom_id res chain seq x y z
N LYS A 1 -9.62 3.20 -11.08
CA LYS A 1 -8.97 1.88 -10.90
C LYS A 1 -9.38 0.83 -11.94
N THR A 2 -10.66 0.60 -12.21
CA THR A 2 -11.14 -0.42 -13.17
C THR A 2 -10.62 -0.20 -14.58
N LEU A 3 -10.66 1.05 -15.08
CA LEU A 3 -10.13 1.40 -16.40
C LEU A 3 -8.62 1.15 -16.48
N ALA A 4 -7.84 1.68 -15.53
CA ALA A 4 -6.39 1.46 -15.47
C ALA A 4 -6.03 -0.03 -15.43
N LEU A 5 -6.78 -0.84 -14.66
CA LEU A 5 -6.57 -2.29 -14.63
C LEU A 5 -6.89 -2.96 -15.98
N ALA A 6 -7.92 -2.49 -16.70
CA ALA A 6 -8.31 -3.02 -17.99
C ALA A 6 -7.29 -2.70 -19.09
N GLU A 7 -6.61 -1.55 -19.01
CA GLU A 7 -5.58 -1.13 -19.97
C GLU A 7 -4.24 -1.85 -19.81
N LEU A 8 -3.98 -2.46 -18.65
CA LEU A 8 -2.73 -3.18 -18.42
C LEU A 8 -2.63 -4.42 -19.33
N GLY A 9 -1.51 -4.50 -20.05
CA GLY A 9 -1.13 -5.64 -20.89
C GLY A 9 -0.49 -6.80 -20.12
N PRO A 10 0.56 -7.43 -20.67
CA PRO A 10 1.31 -8.50 -19.97
C PRO A 10 1.80 -8.03 -18.59
N GLY A 11 1.61 -8.85 -17.56
CA GLY A 11 1.98 -8.50 -16.17
C GLY A 11 0.84 -7.93 -15.33
N ARG A 12 -0.35 -7.69 -15.91
CA ARG A 12 -1.56 -7.21 -15.18
C ARG A 12 -1.84 -7.93 -13.86
N GLY A 13 -1.71 -9.25 -13.82
CA GLY A 13 -1.94 -10.04 -12.61
C GLY A 13 -0.94 -9.69 -11.49
N TRP A 14 0.33 -9.51 -11.84
CA TRP A 14 1.36 -9.10 -10.88
C TRP A 14 1.15 -7.67 -10.38
N VAL A 15 0.79 -6.75 -11.28
CA VAL A 15 0.48 -5.36 -10.91
C VAL A 15 -0.72 -5.31 -9.96
N LEU A 16 -1.76 -6.10 -10.21
CA LEU A 16 -2.91 -6.20 -9.31
C LEU A 16 -2.51 -6.69 -7.92
N VAL A 17 -1.71 -7.75 -7.83
CA VAL A 17 -1.19 -8.26 -6.55
C VAL A 17 -0.35 -7.19 -5.85
N ALA A 18 0.54 -6.50 -6.57
CA ALA A 18 1.35 -5.42 -6.01
C ALA A 18 0.48 -4.28 -5.45
N ALA A 19 -0.57 -3.86 -6.17
CA ALA A 19 -1.50 -2.83 -5.72
C ALA A 19 -2.20 -3.22 -4.41
N MET A 20 -2.73 -4.43 -4.31
CA MET A 20 -3.40 -4.93 -3.10
C MET A 20 -2.44 -5.00 -1.90
N VAL A 21 -1.22 -5.50 -2.13
CA VAL A 21 -0.20 -5.66 -1.09
C VAL A 21 0.24 -4.29 -0.56
N TRP A 22 0.57 -3.35 -1.44
CA TRP A 22 0.99 -2.01 -1.05
C TRP A 22 -0.16 -1.23 -0.39
N GLY A 23 -1.38 -1.30 -0.90
CA GLY A 23 -2.55 -0.69 -0.27
C GLY A 23 -2.73 -1.16 1.18
N ARG A 24 -2.71 -2.49 1.39
CA ARG A 24 -2.81 -3.06 2.74
C ARG A 24 -1.63 -2.67 3.63
N TRP A 25 -0.40 -2.73 3.10
CA TRP A 25 0.80 -2.37 3.85
C TRP A 25 0.77 -0.88 4.28
N GLY A 26 0.38 0.03 3.40
CA GLY A 26 0.21 1.44 3.71
C GLY A 26 -0.79 1.69 4.83
N GLN A 27 -1.91 0.95 4.85
CA GLN A 27 -2.85 0.99 5.98
C GLN A 27 -2.19 0.51 7.29
N VAL A 28 -1.44 -0.61 7.28
CA VAL A 28 -0.75 -1.13 8.48
C VAL A 28 0.26 -0.11 9.01
N VAL A 29 1.03 0.53 8.12
CA VAL A 29 1.96 1.60 8.50
C VAL A 29 1.21 2.78 9.11
N ALA A 30 0.07 3.18 8.54
CA ALA A 30 -0.72 4.28 9.09
C ALA A 30 -1.27 3.98 10.49
N ILE A 31 -1.70 2.74 10.74
CA ILE A 31 -2.14 2.27 12.07
C ILE A 31 -0.98 2.24 13.08
N ALA A 32 0.21 1.84 12.63
CA ALA A 32 1.38 1.73 13.49
C ALA A 32 2.00 3.09 13.83
N ARG A 33 2.04 4.03 12.89
CA ARG A 33 2.86 5.25 12.96
C ARG A 33 2.11 6.51 13.38
N TYR A 34 0.80 6.59 13.17
CA TYR A 34 0.04 7.83 13.39
C TYR A 34 -1.01 7.69 14.50
N PRO A 35 -1.34 8.79 15.20
CA PRO A 35 -2.38 8.77 16.23
C PRO A 35 -3.76 8.48 15.63
N TYR A 36 -4.61 7.81 16.40
CA TYR A 36 -6.02 7.64 16.06
C TYR A 36 -6.78 8.92 16.43
N LEU A 37 -7.60 9.44 15.53
CA LEU A 37 -8.17 10.79 15.63
C LEU A 37 -9.32 10.91 16.66
N ARG A 38 -10.05 9.83 16.95
CA ARG A 38 -11.14 9.88 17.94
C ARG A 38 -10.65 9.39 19.32
N ALA A 39 -10.93 10.18 20.37
CA ALA A 39 -10.67 9.79 21.75
C ALA A 39 -11.47 8.55 22.17
N GLU A 40 -12.68 8.37 21.63
CA GLU A 40 -13.57 7.24 21.88
C GLU A 40 -14.03 6.59 20.57
N GLY A 41 -13.89 5.26 20.48
CA GLY A 41 -14.27 4.43 19.34
C GLY A 41 -13.42 3.17 19.21
N LYS A 42 -13.90 2.18 18.45
CA LYS A 42 -13.28 0.85 18.25
C LYS A 42 -11.80 0.84 17.80
N GLY A 43 -11.23 2.00 17.42
CA GLY A 43 -9.79 2.18 17.20
C GLY A 43 -8.93 2.07 18.47
N ALA A 44 -9.52 2.23 19.67
CA ALA A 44 -8.82 2.01 20.94
C ALA A 44 -8.38 0.55 21.13
N LEU A 45 -9.15 -0.43 20.62
CA LEU A 45 -8.81 -1.86 20.67
C LEU A 45 -7.58 -2.21 19.82
N HIS A 46 -7.37 -1.48 18.72
CA HIS A 46 -6.17 -1.65 17.91
C HIS A 46 -4.91 -1.16 18.62
N ARG A 47 -5.00 -0.43 19.74
CA ARG A 47 -3.83 -0.03 20.52
C ARG A 47 -3.31 -1.14 21.44
N GLU A 48 -4.18 -2.01 21.92
CA GLU A 48 -3.82 -3.07 22.90
C GLU A 48 -3.10 -4.26 22.27
N HIS A 49 -3.23 -4.49 20.97
CA HIS A 49 -2.66 -5.65 20.28
C HIS A 49 -1.57 -5.29 19.24
N ARG A 50 -1.05 -4.06 19.22
CA ARG A 50 -0.02 -3.66 18.24
C ARG A 50 1.28 -4.40 18.53
N ARG A 51 1.72 -5.25 17.61
CA ARG A 51 3.09 -5.78 17.60
C ARG A 51 3.94 -4.97 16.64
N SER A 52 3.95 -3.64 16.83
CA SER A 52 4.89 -2.77 16.13
C SER A 52 6.29 -2.98 16.73
N PRO A 53 7.36 -3.11 15.93
CA PRO A 53 7.42 -2.92 14.48
C PRO A 53 7.20 -4.18 13.62
N GLN A 54 6.97 -5.34 14.23
CA GLN A 54 6.91 -6.65 13.56
C GLN A 54 5.85 -6.68 12.45
N ASP A 55 4.66 -6.15 12.69
CA ASP A 55 3.54 -6.24 11.75
C ASP A 55 3.83 -5.56 10.40
N TRP A 56 4.42 -4.36 10.41
CA TRP A 56 4.73 -3.65 9.17
C TRP A 56 6.03 -4.15 8.52
N LEU A 57 6.99 -4.65 9.30
CA LEU A 57 8.22 -5.27 8.78
C LEU A 57 7.94 -6.59 8.07
N LEU A 58 7.08 -7.45 8.64
CA LEU A 58 6.65 -8.70 8.00
C LEU A 58 5.89 -8.42 6.70
N GLY A 59 5.00 -7.42 6.71
CA GLY A 59 4.31 -6.98 5.50
C GLY A 59 5.27 -6.45 4.42
N LEU A 60 6.31 -5.70 4.81
CA LEU A 60 7.34 -5.23 3.90
C LEU A 60 8.15 -6.41 3.32
N GLY A 61 8.55 -7.36 4.17
CA GLY A 61 9.24 -8.57 3.74
C GLY A 61 8.44 -9.38 2.73
N LEU A 62 7.13 -9.55 2.96
CA LEU A 62 6.21 -10.19 2.01
C LEU A 62 6.14 -9.41 0.68
N ALA A 63 6.01 -8.09 0.73
CA ALA A 63 5.97 -7.26 -0.47
C ALA A 63 7.25 -7.39 -1.31
N LEU A 64 8.42 -7.37 -0.66
CA LEU A 64 9.71 -7.55 -1.31
C LEU A 64 9.88 -8.97 -1.86
N ALA A 65 9.46 -10.00 -1.12
CA ALA A 65 9.51 -11.39 -1.58
C ALA A 65 8.63 -11.60 -2.83
N LEU A 66 7.44 -11.01 -2.88
CA LEU A 66 6.57 -11.07 -4.05
C LEU A 66 7.17 -10.35 -5.26
N HIS A 67 7.83 -9.20 -5.08
CA HIS A 67 8.56 -8.56 -6.18
C HIS A 67 9.76 -9.39 -6.62
N GLY A 68 10.50 -10.02 -5.69
CA GLY A 68 11.58 -10.95 -6.03
C GLY A 68 11.08 -12.16 -6.84
N LEU A 69 9.94 -12.74 -6.46
CA LEU A 69 9.30 -13.82 -7.21
C LEU A 69 8.87 -13.35 -8.61
N TRP A 70 8.32 -12.14 -8.73
CA TRP A 70 7.95 -11.57 -10.02
C TRP A 70 9.18 -11.40 -10.93
N VAL A 71 10.27 -10.82 -10.43
CA VAL A 71 11.54 -10.69 -11.17
C VAL A 71 12.04 -12.05 -11.64
N TRP A 72 12.06 -13.05 -10.75
CA TRP A 72 12.52 -14.40 -11.09
C TRP A 72 11.67 -15.05 -12.19
N ARG A 73 10.34 -14.89 -12.12
CA ARG A 73 9.42 -15.54 -13.07
C ARG A 73 9.30 -14.81 -14.41
N SER A 74 9.48 -13.49 -14.42
CA SER A 74 9.27 -12.60 -15.57
C SER A 74 10.35 -11.52 -15.65
N PRO A 75 11.64 -11.88 -15.87
CA PRO A 75 12.75 -10.93 -15.83
C PRO A 75 12.72 -9.87 -16.94
N HIS A 76 11.88 -10.02 -17.96
CA HIS A 76 11.65 -9.01 -18.99
C HIS A 76 10.75 -7.84 -18.50
N GLN A 77 10.12 -7.96 -17.32
CA GLN A 77 9.18 -6.95 -16.78
C GLN A 77 9.83 -6.05 -15.71
N LEU A 78 11.15 -5.87 -15.73
CA LEU A 78 11.86 -5.09 -14.70
C LEU A 78 11.37 -3.64 -14.57
N ALA A 79 10.95 -3.01 -15.66
CA ALA A 79 10.37 -1.66 -15.62
C ALA A 79 9.09 -1.63 -14.78
N LEU A 80 8.15 -2.55 -15.05
CA LEU A 80 6.92 -2.70 -14.27
C LEU A 80 7.20 -3.01 -12.80
N VAL A 81 8.10 -3.96 -12.51
CA VAL A 81 8.52 -4.29 -11.14
C VAL A 81 9.05 -3.05 -10.42
N GLY A 82 9.96 -2.30 -11.03
CA GLY A 82 10.57 -1.12 -10.44
C GLY A 82 9.53 -0.02 -10.17
N ILE A 83 8.65 0.23 -11.14
CA ILE A 83 7.58 1.20 -11.03
C ILE A 83 6.59 0.83 -9.92
N THR A 84 6.15 -0.43 -9.85
CA THR A 84 5.21 -0.86 -8.81
C THR A 84 5.84 -0.93 -7.43
N LEU A 85 7.13 -1.28 -7.35
CA LEU A 85 7.87 -1.33 -6.08
C LEU A 85 8.04 0.08 -5.50
N LEU A 86 8.62 0.99 -6.28
CA LEU A 86 8.92 2.35 -5.83
C LEU A 86 7.65 3.18 -5.69
N GLY A 87 6.73 3.08 -6.64
CA GLY A 87 5.43 3.75 -6.59
C GLY A 87 4.59 3.25 -5.42
N GLY A 88 4.53 1.93 -5.20
CA GLY A 88 3.76 1.33 -4.12
C GLY A 88 4.27 1.74 -2.75
N LEU A 89 5.59 1.66 -2.52
CA LEU A 89 6.23 2.14 -1.30
C LEU A 89 5.99 3.64 -1.09
N GLY A 90 6.20 4.44 -2.14
CA GLY A 90 6.05 5.89 -2.10
C GLY A 90 4.63 6.33 -1.76
N PHE A 91 3.62 5.83 -2.50
CA PHE A 91 2.22 6.17 -2.26
C PHE A 91 1.74 5.72 -0.89
N SER A 92 2.09 4.49 -0.47
CA SER A 92 1.71 3.95 0.84
C SER A 92 2.17 4.84 2.01
N LEU A 93 3.41 5.35 1.94
CA LEU A 93 3.97 6.22 2.97
C LEU A 93 3.45 7.67 2.85
N ALA A 94 3.42 8.20 1.64
CA ALA A 94 3.06 9.59 1.39
C ALA A 94 1.60 9.89 1.74
N LEU A 95 0.68 8.99 1.40
CA LEU A 95 -0.75 9.18 1.66
C LEU A 95 -1.07 9.15 3.15
N GLY A 96 -0.51 8.19 3.89
CA GLY A 96 -0.64 8.15 5.34
C GLY A 96 -0.10 9.42 5.99
N ALA A 97 1.12 9.84 5.62
CA ALA A 97 1.73 11.06 6.14
C ALA A 97 0.93 12.33 5.79
N TRP A 98 0.39 12.40 4.57
CA TRP A 98 -0.40 13.54 4.12
C TRP A 98 -1.74 13.64 4.86
N LEU A 99 -2.47 12.53 5.00
CA LEU A 99 -3.73 12.49 5.75
C LEU A 99 -3.51 12.85 7.22
N ASN A 100 -2.47 12.32 7.85
CA ASN A 100 -2.13 12.69 9.23
C ASN A 100 -1.82 14.18 9.37
N ARG A 101 -1.04 14.77 8.45
CA ARG A 101 -0.74 16.22 8.47
C ARG A 101 -1.99 17.08 8.30
N ARG A 102 -2.98 16.61 7.54
CA ARG A 102 -4.23 17.33 7.27
C ARG A 102 -5.24 17.23 8.40
N LEU A 103 -5.34 16.06 9.02
CA LEU A 103 -6.42 15.74 9.96
C LEU A 103 -5.96 15.61 11.42
N GLY A 104 -4.65 15.57 11.67
CA GLY A 104 -4.09 15.37 13.01
C GLY A 104 -4.12 13.93 13.51
N GLY A 105 -4.52 12.97 12.66
CA GLY A 105 -4.61 11.56 12.98
C GLY A 105 -5.43 10.78 11.95
N HIS A 106 -5.63 9.49 12.22
CA HIS A 106 -6.36 8.59 11.33
C HIS A 106 -7.64 8.01 11.97
N THR A 107 -8.60 7.67 11.12
CA THR A 107 -9.82 6.89 11.40
C THR A 107 -9.93 5.70 10.45
N GLY A 108 -10.92 4.82 10.66
CA GLY A 108 -11.27 3.75 9.72
C GLY A 108 -11.42 4.24 8.27
N ASP A 109 -12.06 5.39 8.06
CA ASP A 109 -12.25 5.96 6.73
C ASP A 109 -10.93 6.38 6.08
N THR A 110 -10.01 6.98 6.85
CA THR A 110 -8.69 7.39 6.33
C THR A 110 -7.79 6.19 6.02
N TYR A 111 -7.98 5.06 6.72
CA TYR A 111 -7.30 3.81 6.40
C TYR A 111 -7.82 3.24 5.08
N GLY A 112 -9.15 3.18 4.91
CA GLY A 112 -9.76 2.81 3.63
C GLY A 112 -9.33 3.71 2.48
N ALA A 113 -9.27 5.03 2.70
CA ALA A 113 -8.78 5.98 1.72
C ALA A 113 -7.30 5.73 1.34
N THR A 114 -6.45 5.40 2.31
CA THR A 114 -5.04 5.06 2.07
C THR A 114 -4.93 3.85 1.14
N VAL A 115 -5.75 2.80 1.36
CA VAL A 115 -5.79 1.61 0.50
C VAL A 115 -6.23 1.98 -0.91
N GLU A 116 -7.42 2.58 -1.04
CA GLU A 116 -8.03 2.90 -2.33
C GLU A 116 -7.19 3.84 -3.19
N TRP A 117 -6.55 4.83 -2.57
CA TRP A 117 -5.69 5.79 -3.27
C TRP A 117 -4.36 5.16 -3.66
N THR A 118 -3.75 4.34 -2.78
CA THR A 118 -2.53 3.60 -3.13
C THR A 118 -2.77 2.67 -4.31
N GLU A 119 -3.84 1.88 -4.26
CA GLU A 119 -4.20 0.97 -5.35
C GLU A 119 -4.48 1.73 -6.66
N THR A 120 -5.28 2.80 -6.58
CA THR A 120 -5.66 3.58 -7.77
C THR A 120 -4.45 4.26 -8.41
N LEU A 121 -3.63 4.95 -7.61
CA LEU A 121 -2.44 5.63 -8.12
C LEU A 121 -1.41 4.65 -8.66
N LEU A 122 -1.22 3.51 -8.01
CA LEU A 122 -0.28 2.49 -8.48
C LEU A 122 -0.72 1.87 -9.80
N LEU A 123 -2.01 1.54 -9.94
CA LEU A 123 -2.56 1.03 -11.20
C LEU A 123 -2.41 2.05 -12.33
N CYS A 124 -2.71 3.33 -12.08
CA CYS A 124 -2.53 4.39 -13.08
C CYS A 124 -1.04 4.64 -13.41
N LEU A 125 -0.14 4.49 -12.44
CA LEU A 125 1.29 4.63 -12.69
C LEU A 125 1.81 3.47 -13.56
N ALA A 126 1.31 2.25 -13.31
CA ALA A 126 1.71 1.06 -14.05
C ALA A 126 1.26 1.07 -15.52
N THR A 127 0.22 1.82 -15.90
CA THR A 127 -0.17 1.96 -17.32
C THR A 127 0.80 2.82 -18.13
N LEU A 128 1.77 3.48 -17.49
CA LEU A 128 2.78 4.30 -18.15
C LEU A 128 4.07 3.52 -18.50
N ALA A 129 4.13 2.24 -18.14
CA ALA A 129 5.27 1.35 -18.33
C ALA A 129 5.10 0.47 -19.57
#